data_AF-A0A7S0F2T9-F1
#
_entry.id   AF-A0A7S0F2T9-F1
#
_cell.length_a   1.000
_cell.length_b   1.000
_cell.length_c   1.000
_cell.angle_alpha   90.00
_cell.angle_beta   90.00
_cell.angle_gamma   90.00
#
_symmetry.space_group_name_H-M   'P 1'
#
loop_
_entity.id
_entity.type
_entity.pdbx_description
1 polymer ?
#
loop_
_entity_poly.entity_id
_entity_poly.type
_entity_poly.pdbx_seq_one_letter_code
_entity_poly.pdbx_strand_id
1 'polypeptide(L)'
;RGIYSDIAIGLLKKIQRKRKDLRIIVSSATLDAEAFKNFFQGDKPEPGPPPFKDGKLGRVTVMSMEAGRMYPVDIHYLSDPCQDYVKVCVETVNAIHAREPPGDILVFLTGAEEVNYVIQALHAEPVEGAHGLTISACPLYAALAVERQMEAFADTPAG
;
A
#
# COMPACT_ATOMS: atom_id res chain seq x y z
N ARG A 1 -2.49 -9.57 5.82
CA ARG A 1 -2.85 -11.02 5.69
C ARG A 1 -4.29 -11.16 6.15
N GLY A 2 -5.16 -11.74 5.34
CA GLY A 2 -6.59 -11.89 5.66
C GLY A 2 -6.98 -13.37 5.78
N ILE A 3 -7.89 -13.68 6.70
CA ILE A 3 -8.35 -15.05 6.97
C ILE A 3 -8.81 -15.78 5.70
N TYR A 4 -9.50 -15.07 4.80
CA TYR A 4 -9.98 -15.61 3.53
C TYR A 4 -8.83 -15.98 2.58
N SER A 5 -7.79 -15.15 2.51
CA SER A 5 -6.60 -15.44 1.70
C SER A 5 -5.89 -16.70 2.20
N ASP A 6 -5.73 -16.84 3.52
CA ASP A 6 -5.05 -18.00 4.13
C ASP A 6 -5.85 -19.30 3.90
N ILE A 7 -7.18 -19.24 4.05
CA ILE A 7 -8.07 -20.37 3.73
C ILE A 7 -7.98 -20.71 2.24
N ALA A 8 -8.03 -19.72 1.35
CA ALA A 8 -7.96 -19.93 -0.08
C ALA A 8 -6.63 -20.59 -0.49
N ILE A 9 -5.50 -20.11 0.04
CA ILE A 9 -4.17 -20.69 -0.17
C ILE A 9 -4.13 -22.16 0.31
N GLY A 10 -4.70 -22.44 1.48
CA GLY A 10 -4.84 -23.80 2.02
C GLY A 10 -5.64 -24.74 1.12
N LEU A 11 -6.78 -24.27 0.60
CA LEU A 11 -7.64 -25.02 -0.31
C LEU A 11 -6.97 -25.24 -1.67
N LEU A 12 -6.34 -24.23 -2.24
CA LEU A 12 -5.63 -24.29 -3.51
C LEU A 12 -4.50 -25.33 -3.47
N LYS A 13 -3.74 -25.41 -2.37
CA LYS A 13 -2.74 -26.48 -2.16
C LYS A 13 -3.36 -27.88 -2.20
N LYS A 14 -4.55 -28.08 -1.61
CA LYS A 14 -5.27 -29.37 -1.67
C LYS A 14 -5.76 -29.67 -3.09
N ILE A 15 -6.30 -28.69 -3.81
CA ILE A 15 -6.82 -28.83 -5.18
C ILE A 15 -5.68 -29.19 -6.15
N GLN A 16 -4.50 -28.58 -6.01
CA GLN A 16 -3.33 -28.87 -6.84
C GLN A 16 -2.86 -30.34 -6.73
N ARG A 17 -3.24 -31.07 -5.68
CA ARG A 17 -2.99 -32.52 -5.59
C ARG A 17 -3.80 -33.30 -6.62
N LYS A 18 -5.02 -32.88 -6.92
CA LYS A 18 -5.93 -33.50 -7.90
C LYS A 18 -5.79 -32.91 -9.32
N ARG A 19 -5.57 -31.60 -9.42
CA ARG A 19 -5.43 -30.85 -10.68
C ARG A 19 -3.97 -30.46 -10.92
N LYS A 20 -3.23 -31.30 -11.64
CA LYS A 20 -1.80 -31.09 -11.94
C LYS A 20 -1.55 -30.00 -12.99
N ASP A 21 -2.59 -29.65 -13.74
CA ASP A 21 -2.65 -28.57 -14.73
C ASP A 21 -2.80 -27.18 -14.09
N LEU A 22 -3.28 -27.10 -12.84
CA LEU A 22 -3.51 -25.83 -12.14
C LEU A 22 -2.19 -25.13 -11.77
N ARG A 23 -1.99 -23.94 -12.35
CA ARG A 23 -0.91 -23.01 -11.97
C ARG A 23 -1.45 -21.95 -11.00
N ILE A 24 -0.68 -21.65 -9.96
CA ILE A 24 -1.04 -20.67 -8.93
C ILE A 24 0.04 -19.60 -8.91
N ILE A 25 -0.37 -18.33 -9.00
CA ILE A 25 0.50 -17.17 -8.84
C ILE A 25 0.04 -16.47 -7.57
N VAL A 26 0.96 -16.36 -6.59
CA VAL A 26 0.73 -15.61 -5.35
C VAL A 26 1.57 -14.35 -5.44
N SER A 27 0.91 -13.19 -5.50
CA SER A 27 1.58 -11.88 -5.43
C SER A 27 1.51 -11.36 -3.99
N SER A 28 2.65 -10.93 -3.43
CA SER A 28 2.74 -10.36 -2.08
C SER A 28 3.71 -9.18 -2.08
N ALA A 29 3.32 -8.09 -1.40
CA ALA A 29 4.19 -6.94 -1.17
C ALA A 29 5.15 -7.16 0.02
N THR A 30 4.81 -8.06 0.96
CA THR A 30 5.64 -8.36 2.13
C THR A 30 6.39 -9.68 1.96
N LEU A 31 7.67 -9.62 2.28
CA LEU A 31 8.75 -10.55 1.91
C LEU A 31 8.78 -11.82 2.77
N ASP A 32 7.73 -12.65 2.72
CA ASP A 32 7.77 -14.00 3.29
C ASP A 32 7.66 -15.07 2.20
N ALA A 33 8.41 -14.87 1.12
CA ALA A 33 8.43 -15.76 -0.03
C ALA A 33 8.95 -17.16 0.34
N GLU A 34 9.82 -17.26 1.36
CA GLU A 34 10.34 -18.52 1.86
C GLU A 34 9.28 -19.37 2.55
N ALA A 35 8.43 -18.80 3.43
CA ALA A 35 7.35 -19.57 4.02
C ALA A 35 6.36 -20.07 2.96
N PHE A 36 6.04 -19.26 1.95
CA PHE A 36 5.20 -19.69 0.83
C PHE A 36 5.85 -20.79 0.00
N LYS A 37 7.15 -20.67 -0.29
CA LYS A 37 7.92 -21.69 -0.99
C LYS A 37 7.86 -23.03 -0.22
N ASN A 38 8.17 -23.01 1.07
CA ASN A 38 8.13 -24.20 1.93
C ASN A 38 6.71 -24.78 2.00
N PHE A 39 5.70 -23.93 2.13
CA PHE A 39 4.30 -24.32 2.15
C PHE A 39 3.88 -25.08 0.89
N PHE A 40 4.28 -24.64 -0.31
CA PHE A 40 3.91 -25.30 -1.57
C PHE A 40 4.84 -26.45 -1.98
N GLN A 41 6.06 -26.52 -1.45
CA GLN A 41 7.00 -27.63 -1.67
C GLN A 41 6.55 -28.94 -0.98
N GLY A 42 5.96 -28.86 0.22
CA GLY A 42 5.48 -30.03 0.99
C GLY A 42 6.60 -30.83 1.69
N ASP A 43 6.22 -31.85 2.48
CA ASP A 43 7.12 -32.57 3.40
C ASP A 43 8.08 -33.57 2.74
N LYS A 44 8.00 -33.77 1.42
CA LYS A 44 8.92 -34.64 0.69
C LYS A 44 9.87 -33.76 -0.11
N PRO A 45 11.14 -33.64 0.28
CA PRO A 45 12.17 -33.09 -0.59
C PRO A 45 12.43 -34.14 -1.67
N GLU A 46 11.59 -34.20 -2.70
CA GLU A 46 12.07 -34.78 -3.94
C GLU A 46 13.15 -33.83 -4.46
N PRO A 47 14.35 -34.33 -4.79
CA PRO A 47 15.39 -33.54 -5.42
C PRO A 47 14.93 -33.21 -6.84
N GLY A 48 14.04 -32.22 -6.94
CA GLY A 48 13.67 -31.62 -8.19
C GLY A 48 14.89 -30.87 -8.74
N PRO A 49 15.00 -30.76 -10.08
CA PRO A 49 16.09 -30.04 -10.70
C PRO A 49 16.16 -28.60 -10.16
N PRO A 50 17.36 -28.00 -10.11
CA PRO A 50 17.53 -26.63 -9.66
C PRO A 50 16.61 -25.67 -10.45
N PRO A 51 16.20 -24.54 -9.84
CA PRO A 51 15.10 -23.70 -10.31
C PRO A 51 15.27 -23.17 -11.75
N PHE A 52 16.49 -23.23 -12.30
CA PHE A 52 16.82 -22.98 -13.69
C PHE A 52 17.95 -23.93 -14.16
N LYS A 53 17.62 -25.15 -14.54
CA LYS A 53 18.43 -25.93 -15.50
C LYS A 53 17.55 -26.28 -16.70
N ASP A 54 18.07 -26.03 -17.90
CA ASP A 54 17.45 -26.42 -19.18
C ASP A 54 16.08 -25.81 -19.48
N GLY A 55 15.81 -24.57 -19.04
CA GLY A 55 14.56 -23.85 -19.33
C GLY A 55 13.31 -24.38 -18.63
N LYS A 56 13.47 -25.30 -17.66
CA LYS A 56 12.36 -25.84 -16.86
C LYS A 56 12.29 -25.14 -15.51
N LEU A 57 11.17 -24.45 -15.28
CA LEU A 57 10.85 -23.84 -14.00
C LEU A 57 10.65 -24.94 -12.94
N GLY A 58 11.34 -24.83 -11.81
CA GLY A 58 11.10 -25.71 -10.66
C GLY A 58 9.63 -25.66 -10.20
N ARG A 59 9.16 -26.70 -9.51
CA ARG A 59 7.75 -26.84 -9.08
C ARG A 59 7.21 -25.61 -8.32
N VAL A 60 8.08 -24.93 -7.58
CA VAL A 60 7.77 -23.66 -6.90
C VAL A 60 8.96 -22.73 -7.15
N THR A 61 8.68 -21.53 -7.65
CA THR A 61 9.70 -20.49 -7.90
C THR A 61 9.29 -19.21 -7.21
N VAL A 62 10.25 -18.58 -6.53
CA VAL A 62 10.11 -17.24 -5.98
C VAL A 62 10.68 -16.27 -7.02
N MET A 63 9.86 -15.31 -7.42
CA MET A 63 10.31 -14.21 -8.27
C MET A 63 10.26 -12.94 -7.41
N SER A 64 11.42 -12.33 -7.20
CA SER A 64 11.51 -11.02 -6.56
C SER A 64 11.50 -9.95 -7.63
N MET A 65 10.61 -8.97 -7.52
CA MET A 65 10.70 -7.76 -8.33
C MET A 65 11.65 -6.80 -7.63
N GLU A 66 12.95 -6.94 -7.89
CA GLU A 66 13.99 -6.10 -7.28
C GLU A 66 14.09 -4.70 -7.93
N ALA A 67 13.24 -4.39 -8.90
CA ALA A 67 13.26 -3.12 -9.65
C ALA A 67 12.12 -2.17 -9.26
N GLY A 68 11.77 -2.09 -7.97
CA GLY A 68 11.02 -0.95 -7.46
C GLY A 68 11.95 0.26 -7.38
N ARG A 69 11.66 1.34 -8.11
CA ARG A 69 12.38 2.61 -7.92
C ARG A 69 11.92 3.22 -6.60
N MET A 70 12.61 2.90 -5.51
CA MET A 70 12.48 3.66 -4.27
C MET A 70 13.36 4.90 -4.40
N TYR A 71 12.76 6.08 -4.27
CA TYR A 71 13.50 7.32 -4.14
C TYR A 71 13.88 7.51 -2.67
N PRO A 72 14.99 8.21 -2.35
CA PRO A 72 15.29 8.56 -0.97
C PRO A 72 14.13 9.38 -0.37
N VAL A 73 13.73 9.05 0.85
CA VAL A 73 12.67 9.74 1.59
C VAL A 73 13.24 10.20 2.92
N ASP A 74 13.16 11.50 3.18
CA ASP A 74 13.53 12.07 4.46
C ASP A 74 12.43 11.83 5.49
N ILE A 75 12.84 11.41 6.70
CA ILE A 75 11.91 11.08 7.78
C ILE A 75 12.04 12.12 8.89
N HIS A 76 10.92 12.76 9.22
CA HIS A 76 10.83 13.75 10.27
C HIS A 76 10.00 13.22 11.44
N TYR A 77 10.43 13.52 12.66
CA TYR A 77 9.74 13.17 13.89
C TYR A 77 9.36 14.43 14.65
N LEU A 78 8.24 14.36 15.38
CA LEU A 78 7.93 15.38 16.38
C LEU A 78 8.98 15.36 17.50
N SER A 79 9.37 16.54 17.97
CA SER A 79 10.30 16.67 19.11
C SER A 79 9.72 16.06 20.39
N ASP A 80 8.41 16.23 20.59
CA ASP A 80 7.68 15.76 21.76
C ASP A 80 6.36 15.08 21.31
N PRO A 81 5.84 14.12 22.09
CA PRO A 81 4.55 13.51 21.81
C PRO A 81 3.43 14.56 21.80
N CYS A 82 2.54 14.47 20.81
CA CYS A 82 1.34 15.30 20.76
C CYS A 82 0.14 14.60 21.45
N GLN A 83 -0.75 15.37 22.04
CA GLN A 83 -1.99 14.84 22.63
C GLN A 83 -3.07 14.60 21.57
N ASP A 84 -3.14 15.48 20.56
CA ASP A 84 -4.12 15.43 19.47
C ASP A 84 -3.37 15.38 18.14
N TYR A 85 -3.19 14.16 17.62
CA TYR A 85 -2.50 13.96 16.35
C TYR A 85 -3.33 14.43 15.15
N VAL A 86 -4.66 14.51 15.27
CA VAL A 86 -5.55 14.94 14.18
C VAL A 86 -5.36 16.43 13.96
N LYS A 87 -5.32 17.20 15.05
CA LYS A 87 -5.00 18.64 14.98
C LYS A 87 -3.58 18.89 14.46
N VAL A 88 -2.58 18.20 15.01
CA VAL A 88 -1.18 18.34 14.56
C VAL A 88 -1.03 17.93 13.09
N CYS A 89 -1.84 16.99 12.60
CA CYS A 89 -1.90 16.63 11.20
C CYS A 89 -2.34 17.80 10.31
N VAL A 90 -3.41 18.51 10.67
CA VAL A 90 -3.88 19.70 9.93
C VAL A 90 -2.78 20.76 9.88
N GLU A 91 -2.16 21.05 11.04
CA GLU A 91 -1.05 22.00 11.14
C GLU A 91 0.14 21.60 10.26
N THR A 92 0.47 20.31 10.24
CA THR A 92 1.57 19.76 9.42
C THR A 92 1.28 19.85 7.94
N VAL A 93 0.06 19.52 7.50
CA VAL A 93 -0.35 19.63 6.09
C VAL A 93 -0.27 21.08 5.62
N ASN A 94 -0.78 22.02 6.42
CA ASN A 94 -0.68 23.45 6.12
C ASN A 94 0.77 23.95 6.09
N ALA A 95 1.62 23.47 7.00
CA ALA A 95 3.04 23.82 7.01
C ALA A 95 3.79 23.29 5.78
N ILE A 96 3.50 22.07 5.34
CA ILE A 96 4.04 21.48 4.11
C ILE A 96 3.57 22.29 2.91
N HIS A 97 2.26 22.52 2.79
CA HIS A 97 1.67 23.27 1.67
C HIS A 97 2.27 24.67 1.51
N ALA A 98 2.56 25.36 2.61
CA ALA A 98 3.11 26.71 2.59
C ALA A 98 4.62 26.79 2.29
N ARG A 99 5.39 25.71 2.51
CA ARG A 99 6.87 25.77 2.52
C ARG A 99 7.55 24.85 1.51
N GLU A 100 6.96 23.70 1.24
CA GLU A 100 7.54 22.69 0.36
C GLU A 100 7.20 22.96 -1.11
N PRO A 101 8.01 22.47 -2.06
CA PRO A 101 7.71 22.59 -3.48
C PRO A 101 6.41 21.85 -3.85
N PRO A 102 5.82 22.16 -5.02
CA PRO A 102 4.57 21.54 -5.46
C PRO A 102 4.63 20.00 -5.48
N GLY A 103 3.61 19.37 -4.91
CA GLY A 103 3.43 17.92 -4.85
C GLY A 103 2.21 17.52 -4.02
N ASP A 104 1.76 16.28 -4.18
CA ASP A 104 0.59 15.76 -3.46
C ASP A 104 0.97 15.32 -2.04
N ILE A 105 0.01 15.44 -1.11
CA ILE A 105 0.18 15.07 0.30
C ILE A 105 -0.73 13.89 0.63
N LEU A 106 -0.14 12.76 1.05
CA LEU A 106 -0.88 11.60 1.53
C LEU A 106 -0.89 11.57 3.06
N VAL A 107 -2.09 11.61 3.64
CA VAL A 107 -2.32 11.57 5.08
C VAL A 107 -2.96 10.26 5.50
N PHE A 108 -2.43 9.62 6.56
CA PHE A 108 -3.01 8.42 7.16
C PHE A 108 -3.76 8.76 8.44
N LEU A 109 -5.06 8.43 8.47
CA LEU A 109 -5.95 8.61 9.62
C LEU A 109 -6.67 7.29 9.92
N THR A 110 -7.22 7.17 11.12
CA THR A 110 -7.72 5.86 11.60
C THR A 110 -9.14 5.55 11.14
N GLY A 111 -9.93 6.58 10.83
CA GLY A 111 -11.35 6.40 10.50
C GLY A 111 -11.94 7.53 9.67
N ALA A 112 -13.13 7.28 9.12
CA ALA A 112 -13.85 8.23 8.27
C ALA A 112 -14.18 9.54 8.99
N GLU A 113 -14.47 9.50 10.30
CA GLU A 113 -14.75 10.71 11.08
C GLU A 113 -13.55 11.66 11.11
N GLU A 114 -12.35 11.14 11.39
CA GLU A 114 -11.11 11.92 11.39
C GLU A 114 -10.78 12.45 10.00
N VAL A 115 -10.94 11.62 8.95
CA VAL A 115 -10.71 12.04 7.56
C VAL A 115 -11.60 13.24 7.20
N ASN A 116 -12.90 13.14 7.47
CA ASN A 116 -13.83 14.23 7.15
C ASN A 116 -13.55 15.49 7.97
N TYR A 117 -13.18 15.33 9.25
CA TYR A 117 -12.79 16.45 10.10
C TYR A 117 -11.56 17.18 9.56
N VAL A 118 -10.50 16.46 9.19
CA VAL A 118 -9.27 17.06 8.64
C VAL A 118 -9.56 17.81 7.34
N ILE A 119 -10.33 17.21 6.43
CA ILE A 119 -10.74 17.88 5.18
C ILE A 119 -11.50 19.18 5.47
N GLN A 120 -12.47 19.14 6.40
CA GLN A 120 -13.22 20.33 6.78
C GLN A 120 -12.31 21.41 7.40
N ALA A 121 -11.38 21.02 8.27
CA ALA A 121 -10.45 21.94 8.92
C ALA A 121 -9.51 22.62 7.91
N LEU A 122 -9.01 21.87 6.93
CA LEU A 122 -8.16 22.40 5.85
C LEU A 122 -8.90 23.42 4.97
N HIS A 123 -10.20 23.23 4.74
CA HIS A 123 -11.02 24.17 3.97
C HIS A 123 -11.50 25.38 4.78
N ALA A 124 -11.59 25.26 6.11
CA ALA A 124 -12.06 26.35 6.97
C ALA A 124 -11.05 27.50 7.09
N GLU A 125 -9.76 27.17 7.11
CA GLU A 125 -8.66 28.14 7.21
C GLU A 125 -7.70 27.93 6.03
N PRO A 126 -8.04 28.43 4.83
CA PRO A 126 -7.20 28.26 3.66
C PRO A 126 -5.87 28.99 3.88
N VAL A 127 -4.79 28.23 3.76
CA VAL A 127 -3.42 28.74 3.79
C VAL A 127 -2.97 28.93 2.34
N GLU A 128 -2.41 30.10 2.02
CA GLU A 128 -1.77 30.28 0.72
C GLU A 128 -0.56 29.35 0.60
N GLY A 129 -0.60 28.47 -0.39
CA GLY A 129 0.50 27.55 -0.66
C GLY A 129 1.72 28.25 -1.25
N ALA A 130 2.84 27.53 -1.26
CA ALA A 130 3.98 27.92 -2.06
C ALA A 130 3.53 28.14 -3.52
N HIS A 131 3.91 29.26 -4.10
CA HIS A 131 3.54 29.65 -5.48
C HIS A 131 2.06 29.97 -5.73
N GLY A 132 1.26 30.23 -4.68
CA GLY A 132 -0.14 30.64 -4.81
C GLY A 132 -1.09 29.50 -5.15
N LEU A 133 -0.67 28.26 -4.88
CA LEU A 133 -1.49 27.05 -5.04
C LEU A 133 -2.48 26.93 -3.87
N THR A 134 -3.56 26.17 -4.09
CA THR A 134 -4.59 25.88 -3.08
C THR A 134 -4.68 24.38 -2.77
N ILE A 135 -5.07 24.04 -1.54
CA ILE A 135 -5.26 22.64 -1.15
C ILE A 135 -6.60 22.13 -1.68
N SER A 136 -6.55 21.05 -2.46
CA SER A 136 -7.70 20.24 -2.84
C SER A 136 -7.66 18.90 -2.08
N ALA A 137 -8.36 18.81 -0.95
CA ALA A 137 -8.37 17.61 -0.12
C ALA A 137 -9.48 16.62 -0.56
N CYS A 138 -9.14 15.33 -0.64
CA CYS A 138 -10.06 14.26 -1.02
C CYS A 138 -10.08 13.12 0.02
N PRO A 139 -11.26 12.54 0.35
CA PRO A 139 -11.36 11.45 1.30
C PRO A 139 -11.09 10.10 0.64
N LEU A 140 -10.44 9.17 1.36
CA LEU A 140 -10.30 7.79 0.94
C LEU A 140 -10.48 6.83 2.13
N TYR A 141 -11.61 6.13 2.17
CA TYR A 141 -11.91 5.10 3.16
C TYR A 141 -12.91 4.06 2.60
N ALA A 142 -12.91 2.86 3.20
CA ALA A 142 -13.57 1.68 2.62
C ALA A 142 -15.09 1.81 2.37
N ALA A 143 -15.79 2.64 3.14
CA ALA A 143 -17.24 2.85 3.00
C ALA A 143 -17.63 3.83 1.89
N LEU A 144 -16.68 4.53 1.26
CA LEU A 144 -16.98 5.43 0.14
C LEU A 144 -17.45 4.65 -1.10
N ALA A 145 -18.36 5.26 -1.86
CA ALA A 145 -18.69 4.80 -3.20
C ALA A 145 -17.44 4.77 -4.09
N VAL A 146 -17.37 3.80 -5.01
CA VAL A 146 -16.18 3.61 -5.87
C VAL A 146 -15.89 4.87 -6.68
N GLU A 147 -16.92 5.53 -7.18
CA GLU A 147 -16.79 6.78 -7.95
C GLU A 147 -16.10 7.88 -7.13
N ARG A 148 -16.37 7.95 -5.82
CA ARG A 148 -15.71 8.88 -4.90
C ARG A 148 -14.28 8.49 -4.57
N GLN A 149 -14.00 7.19 -4.42
CA GLN A 149 -12.63 6.72 -4.21
C GLN A 149 -11.71 7.05 -5.40
N MET A 150 -12.28 7.07 -6.62
CA MET A 150 -11.53 7.43 -7.82
C MET A 150 -11.14 8.90 -7.89
N GLU A 151 -11.83 9.79 -7.16
CA GLU A 151 -11.47 11.22 -7.09
C GLU A 151 -10.06 11.41 -6.52
N ALA A 152 -9.60 10.52 -5.64
CA ALA A 152 -8.25 10.56 -5.06
C ALA A 152 -7.12 10.25 -6.06
N PHE A 153 -7.45 9.80 -7.28
CA PHE A 153 -6.49 9.52 -8.35
C PHE A 153 -6.58 10.52 -9.50
N ALA A 154 -7.46 11.53 -9.40
CA ALA A 154 -7.52 12.60 -10.38
C ALA A 154 -6.31 13.54 -10.22
N ASP A 155 -5.89 14.15 -11.32
CA ASP A 155 -4.85 15.17 -11.27
C ASP A 155 -5.29 16.35 -10.39
N THR A 156 -4.36 16.88 -9.60
CA THR A 156 -4.60 18.07 -8.78
C THR A 156 -5.04 19.24 -9.69
N PRO A 157 -6.18 19.89 -9.39
CA PRO A 157 -6.69 20.99 -10.21
C PRO A 157 -5.66 22.11 -10.39
N ALA A 158 -5.75 22.84 -11.51
CA ALA A 158 -4.85 23.98 -11.74
C ALA A 158 -5.21 25.15 -10.82
N GLY A 159 -4.30 25.53 -9.92
CA GLY A 159 -4.43 26.63 -8.96
C GLY A 159 -4.18 26.16 -7.54
#